data_AF-A0AA40EYM0-F1
#
_entry.id   AF-A0AA40EYM0-F1
#
_cell.length_a   1.000
_cell.length_b   1.000
_cell.length_c   1.000
_cell.angle_alpha   90.00
_cell.angle_beta   90.00
_cell.angle_gamma   90.00
#
_symmetry.space_group_name_H-M   'P 1'
#
loop_
_entity.id
_entity.type
_entity.pdbx_description
1 polymer ?
#
loop_
_entity_poly.entity_id
_entity_poly.type
_entity_poly.pdbx_seq_one_letter_code
_entity_poly.pdbx_strand_id
1 'polypeptide(L)'
;MSVERNYLWLITGASSGFGLALAREALSRSHTVIATSRSVSSPGMISLSSLGAITLALDVTSPEDVLSGIIAEAASLVPGGKITHVVNCAGYILEGAVEETTQEEVRKVFETNVLGSVNVARAVVGKLRETRGCCTKWAVSGLTEGLADELKPFGIRVCCVEPGYTRTGFLTEGGGHRVKAERVLERYDGLGFREGLNAYNGQQPGDVGRCAIAMVDVLTGTGMAEGKEIPVRLVLGSDCLDVVRNKCESTLRLVEDWEAVSRFADGQE
;
A
#
# COMPACT_ATOMS: atom_id res chain seq x y z
N MET A 1 25.54 29.96 -0.41
CA MET A 1 25.73 28.49 -0.42
C MET A 1 24.67 27.89 0.48
N SER A 2 23.63 27.27 -0.09
CA SER A 2 22.68 26.49 0.70
C SER A 2 23.41 25.28 1.27
N VAL A 3 23.33 25.06 2.58
CA VAL A 3 23.83 23.81 3.18
C VAL A 3 22.97 22.69 2.61
N GLU A 4 23.54 21.83 1.77
CA GLU A 4 22.85 20.64 1.28
C GLU A 4 22.44 19.78 2.48
N ARG A 5 21.14 19.53 2.64
CA ARG A 5 20.64 18.70 3.73
C ARG A 5 21.05 17.25 3.47
N ASN A 6 21.82 16.66 4.39
CA ASN A 6 22.09 15.23 4.40
C ASN A 6 20.88 14.48 4.99
N TYR A 7 20.20 13.70 4.16
CA TYR A 7 19.07 12.86 4.56
C TYR A 7 19.51 11.41 4.76
N LEU A 8 18.88 10.72 5.73
CA LEU A 8 19.04 9.29 5.92
C LEU A 8 17.89 8.53 5.25
N TRP A 9 18.24 7.73 4.24
CA TRP A 9 17.34 6.91 3.43
C TRP A 9 17.39 5.44 3.86
N LEU A 10 16.23 4.79 3.99
CA LEU A 10 16.09 3.34 4.10
C LEU A 10 15.47 2.81 2.81
N ILE A 11 16.19 1.96 2.07
CA ILE A 11 15.75 1.41 0.78
C ILE A 11 15.71 -0.12 0.88
N THR A 12 14.52 -0.71 0.74
CA THR A 12 14.36 -2.17 0.70
C THR A 12 14.48 -2.72 -0.72
N GLY A 13 14.99 -3.95 -0.89
CA GLY A 13 15.18 -4.51 -2.24
C GLY A 13 16.29 -3.81 -3.04
N ALA A 14 17.32 -3.30 -2.37
CA ALA A 14 18.37 -2.48 -2.97
C ALA A 14 19.43 -3.26 -3.78
N SER A 15 19.31 -4.59 -3.89
CA SER A 15 20.29 -5.45 -4.56
C SER A 15 20.27 -5.35 -6.09
N SER A 16 19.18 -4.86 -6.69
CA SER A 16 19.00 -4.79 -8.14
C SER A 16 17.93 -3.75 -8.54
N GLY A 17 17.74 -3.55 -9.84
CA GLY A 17 16.65 -2.75 -10.41
C GLY A 17 16.56 -1.33 -9.85
N PHE A 18 15.33 -0.89 -9.58
CA PHE A 18 15.05 0.45 -9.05
C PHE A 18 15.70 0.72 -7.69
N GLY A 19 15.71 -0.27 -6.78
CA GLY A 19 16.30 -0.10 -5.46
C GLY A 19 17.82 0.18 -5.52
N LEU A 20 18.55 -0.54 -6.40
CA LEU A 20 19.98 -0.32 -6.62
C LEU A 20 20.27 1.04 -7.26
N ALA A 21 19.51 1.41 -8.29
CA ALA A 21 19.68 2.68 -8.98
C ALA A 21 19.42 3.88 -8.05
N LEU A 22 18.33 3.82 -7.28
CA LEU A 22 17.98 4.87 -6.32
C LEU A 22 19.04 5.01 -5.21
N ALA A 23 19.54 3.88 -4.69
CA ALA A 23 20.59 3.91 -3.67
C ALA A 23 21.88 4.57 -4.20
N ARG A 24 22.29 4.28 -5.44
CA ARG A 24 23.45 4.93 -6.06
C ARG A 24 23.25 6.44 -6.25
N GLU A 25 22.07 6.85 -6.67
CA GLU A 25 21.77 8.28 -6.88
C GLU A 25 21.64 9.06 -5.56
N ALA A 26 21.08 8.44 -4.52
CA ALA A 26 21.08 9.06 -3.19
C ALA A 26 22.52 9.26 -2.66
N LEU A 27 23.39 8.25 -2.85
CA LEU A 27 24.81 8.36 -2.47
C LEU A 27 25.56 9.40 -3.30
N SER A 28 25.31 9.51 -4.61
CA SER A 28 25.97 10.49 -5.49
C SER A 28 25.67 11.94 -5.07
N ARG A 29 24.52 12.17 -4.43
CA ARG A 29 24.08 13.44 -3.85
C ARG A 29 24.48 13.62 -2.37
N SER A 30 25.47 12.85 -1.91
CA SER A 30 25.98 12.92 -0.53
C SER A 30 24.94 12.64 0.57
N HIS A 31 23.86 11.92 0.25
CA HIS A 31 22.94 11.40 1.26
C HIS A 31 23.45 10.11 1.89
N THR A 32 22.98 9.81 3.10
CA THR A 32 23.30 8.56 3.79
C THR A 32 22.24 7.50 3.45
N VAL A 33 22.69 6.31 3.03
CA VAL A 33 21.80 5.22 2.59
C VAL A 33 21.99 3.99 3.45
N ILE A 34 20.88 3.50 4.01
CA ILE A 34 20.72 2.14 4.52
C ILE A 34 20.05 1.32 3.41
N ALA A 35 20.84 0.47 2.77
CA ALA A 35 20.40 -0.42 1.69
C ALA A 35 20.12 -1.81 2.26
N THR A 36 18.96 -2.38 1.95
CA THR A 36 18.61 -3.72 2.44
C THR A 36 18.18 -4.67 1.33
N SER A 37 18.50 -5.95 1.50
CA SER A 37 18.02 -7.05 0.66
C SER A 37 18.08 -8.35 1.45
N ARG A 38 17.59 -9.47 0.90
CA ARG A 38 17.72 -10.77 1.57
C ARG A 38 19.17 -11.26 1.68
N SER A 39 20.09 -10.77 0.85
CA SER A 39 21.50 -11.18 0.85
C SER A 39 22.45 -10.01 0.59
N VAL A 40 23.25 -9.68 1.60
CA VAL A 40 24.30 -8.64 1.51
C VAL A 40 25.45 -9.03 0.58
N SER A 41 25.58 -10.31 0.24
CA SER A 41 26.63 -10.82 -0.66
C SER A 41 26.26 -10.73 -2.14
N SER A 42 25.08 -10.20 -2.48
CA SER A 42 24.71 -9.99 -3.88
C SER A 42 25.57 -8.90 -4.54
N PRO A 43 25.88 -8.97 -5.85
CA PRO A 43 26.76 -8.01 -6.52
C PRO A 43 26.32 -6.55 -6.35
N GLY A 44 25.01 -6.28 -6.39
CA GLY A 44 24.48 -4.93 -6.17
C GLY A 44 24.71 -4.42 -4.75
N MET A 45 24.55 -5.26 -3.74
CA MET A 45 24.82 -4.90 -2.35
C MET A 45 26.31 -4.67 -2.10
N ILE A 46 27.20 -5.52 -2.64
CA ILE A 46 28.66 -5.31 -2.58
C ILE A 46 29.04 -3.97 -3.21
N SER A 47 28.46 -3.67 -4.38
CA SER A 47 28.67 -2.39 -5.05
C SER A 47 28.19 -1.21 -4.19
N LEU A 48 27.01 -1.29 -3.56
CA LEU A 48 26.52 -0.22 -2.69
C LEU A 48 27.41 -0.03 -1.45
N SER A 49 27.88 -1.12 -0.84
CA SER A 49 28.81 -1.05 0.28
C SER A 49 30.11 -0.34 -0.11
N SER A 50 30.69 -0.65 -1.27
CA SER A 50 31.89 0.05 -1.78
C SER A 50 31.67 1.55 -2.05
N LEU A 51 30.42 1.97 -2.23
CA LEU A 51 30.01 3.37 -2.42
C LEU A 51 29.65 4.07 -1.09
N GLY A 52 29.78 3.37 0.05
CA GLY A 52 29.53 3.93 1.38
C GLY A 52 28.12 3.70 1.92
N ALA A 53 27.29 2.85 1.31
CA ALA A 53 26.02 2.46 1.89
C ALA A 53 26.21 1.55 3.12
N ILE A 54 25.32 1.70 4.10
CA ILE A 54 25.13 0.72 5.17
C ILE A 54 24.27 -0.41 4.61
N THR A 55 24.86 -1.59 4.42
CA THR A 55 24.17 -2.74 3.81
C THR A 55 23.72 -3.74 4.86
N LEU A 56 22.44 -4.11 4.87
CA LEU A 56 21.87 -5.06 5.82
C LEU A 56 21.04 -6.14 5.16
N ALA A 57 21.07 -7.33 5.76
CA ALA A 57 20.17 -8.41 5.41
C ALA A 57 18.79 -8.13 6.03
N LEU A 58 17.75 -8.07 5.20
CA LEU A 58 16.38 -7.85 5.64
C LEU A 58 15.42 -8.53 4.67
N ASP A 59 14.56 -9.40 5.22
CA ASP A 59 13.39 -9.93 4.53
C ASP A 59 12.16 -9.14 5.02
N VAL A 60 11.48 -8.44 4.11
CA VAL A 60 10.32 -7.60 4.43
C VAL A 60 9.13 -8.39 4.97
N THR A 61 9.13 -9.71 4.79
CA THR A 61 8.12 -10.63 5.36
C THR A 61 8.44 -11.06 6.80
N SER A 62 9.58 -10.64 7.36
CA SER A 62 9.95 -10.97 8.73
C SER A 62 9.00 -10.35 9.77
N PRO A 63 8.92 -10.94 10.99
CA PRO A 63 8.18 -10.35 12.10
C PRO A 63 8.56 -8.89 12.40
N GLU A 64 7.60 -8.11 12.90
CA GLU A 64 7.76 -6.66 13.12
C GLU A 64 8.86 -6.32 14.13
N ASP A 65 9.05 -7.12 15.16
CA ASP A 65 10.11 -6.97 16.15
C ASP A 65 11.50 -7.20 15.54
N VAL A 66 11.63 -8.17 14.63
CA VAL A 66 12.86 -8.41 13.87
C VAL A 66 13.18 -7.23 12.96
N LEU A 67 12.18 -6.76 12.19
CA LEU A 67 12.34 -5.60 11.31
C LEU A 67 12.71 -4.34 12.09
N SER A 68 11.99 -4.05 13.18
CA SER A 68 12.24 -2.91 14.06
C SER A 68 13.63 -2.96 14.68
N GLY A 69 14.10 -4.14 15.09
CA GLY A 69 15.45 -4.36 15.60
C GLY A 69 16.53 -4.02 14.57
N ILE A 70 16.45 -4.62 13.38
CA ILE A 70 17.42 -4.40 12.30
C ILE A 70 17.46 -2.92 11.88
N ILE A 71 16.29 -2.28 11.73
CA ILE A 71 16.19 -0.88 11.33
C ILE A 71 16.73 0.06 12.42
N ALA A 72 16.47 -0.24 13.70
CA ALA A 72 16.99 0.54 14.82
C ALA A 72 18.51 0.45 14.92
N GLU A 73 19.07 -0.75 14.75
CA GLU A 73 20.51 -0.98 14.67
C GLU A 73 21.11 -0.17 13.52
N ALA A 74 20.54 -0.28 12.31
CA ALA A 74 20.98 0.46 11.13
C ALA A 74 21.03 1.98 11.37
N ALA A 75 19.97 2.52 11.96
CA ALA A 75 19.87 3.94 12.26
C ALA A 75 20.91 4.37 13.31
N SER A 76 21.23 3.50 14.28
CA SER A 76 22.21 3.80 15.34
C SER A 76 23.65 3.93 14.82
N LEU A 77 23.95 3.35 13.66
CA LEU A 77 25.26 3.47 13.00
C LEU A 77 25.50 4.88 12.43
N VAL A 78 24.47 5.71 12.34
CA VAL A 78 24.54 7.08 11.81
C VAL A 78 24.42 8.08 12.96
N PRO A 79 25.36 9.02 13.14
CA PRO A 79 25.26 10.06 14.16
C PRO A 79 23.95 10.86 14.03
N GLY A 80 23.12 10.84 15.08
CA GLY A 80 21.80 11.48 15.05
C GLY A 80 20.76 10.76 14.16
N GLY A 81 20.99 9.48 13.85
CA GLY A 81 20.27 8.65 12.87
C GLY A 81 18.75 8.68 12.97
N LYS A 82 18.16 9.65 12.28
CA LYS A 82 16.73 9.75 12.04
C LYS A 82 16.47 9.41 10.59
N ILE A 83 15.87 8.24 10.35
CA ILE A 83 15.39 7.88 9.01
C ILE A 83 14.37 8.93 8.60
N THR A 84 14.64 9.56 7.46
CA THR A 84 13.83 10.66 6.90
C THR A 84 13.06 10.20 5.67
N HIS A 85 13.60 9.23 4.93
CA HIS A 85 13.01 8.71 3.71
C HIS A 85 13.01 7.18 3.79
N VAL A 86 11.87 6.56 3.50
CA VAL A 86 11.71 5.11 3.41
C VAL A 86 11.21 4.80 2.02
N VAL A 87 11.87 3.87 1.35
CA VAL A 87 11.51 3.44 0.00
C VAL A 87 11.28 1.93 0.02
N ASN A 88 10.03 1.54 -0.16
CA ASN A 88 9.62 0.15 -0.29
C ASN A 88 9.82 -0.29 -1.74
N CYS A 89 11.00 -0.80 -2.08
CA CYS A 89 11.30 -1.32 -3.43
C CYS A 89 11.43 -2.86 -3.46
N ALA A 90 11.35 -3.55 -2.32
CA ALA A 90 11.29 -5.00 -2.32
C ALA A 90 9.99 -5.50 -2.97
N GLY A 91 10.12 -6.29 -4.02
CA GLY A 91 9.00 -6.91 -4.70
C GLY A 91 9.46 -7.82 -5.83
N TYR A 92 8.56 -8.70 -6.27
CA TYR A 92 8.78 -9.54 -7.45
C TYR A 92 7.46 -9.79 -8.18
N ILE A 93 7.55 -10.19 -9.45
CA ILE A 93 6.41 -10.54 -10.28
C ILE A 93 6.22 -12.06 -10.22
N LEU A 94 4.96 -12.48 -10.04
CA LEU A 94 4.52 -13.85 -10.35
C LEU A 94 3.86 -13.79 -11.72
N GLU A 95 4.39 -14.57 -12.66
CA GLU A 95 3.89 -14.67 -14.03
C GLU A 95 3.09 -15.97 -14.16
N GLY A 96 1.85 -15.86 -14.66
CA GLY A 96 0.93 -16.96 -14.87
C GLY A 96 -0.52 -16.46 -14.89
N ALA A 97 -1.38 -17.08 -15.69
CA ALA A 97 -2.81 -16.80 -15.65
C ALA A 97 -3.41 -17.19 -14.29
N VAL A 98 -4.56 -16.62 -13.92
CA VAL A 98 -5.23 -16.93 -12.64
C VAL A 98 -5.39 -18.43 -12.36
N GLU A 99 -5.68 -19.26 -13.38
CA GLU A 99 -5.81 -20.72 -13.24
C GLU A 99 -4.46 -21.46 -13.12
N GLU A 100 -3.36 -20.82 -13.52
CA GLU A 100 -2.02 -21.40 -13.51
C GLU A 100 -1.28 -21.14 -12.19
N THR A 101 -1.76 -20.19 -11.39
CA THR A 101 -1.13 -19.82 -10.11
C THR A 101 -1.79 -20.53 -8.93
N THR A 102 -0.97 -21.06 -8.03
CA THR A 102 -1.46 -21.65 -6.78
C THR A 102 -1.81 -20.58 -5.76
N GLN A 103 -2.67 -20.93 -4.80
CA GLN A 103 -3.00 -20.03 -3.70
C GLN A 103 -1.75 -19.65 -2.89
N GLU A 104 -0.80 -20.57 -2.73
CA GLU A 104 0.46 -20.36 -2.03
C GLU A 104 1.36 -19.35 -2.76
N GLU A 105 1.43 -19.41 -4.09
CA GLU A 105 2.21 -18.45 -4.90
C GLU A 105 1.61 -17.05 -4.83
N VAL A 106 0.28 -16.94 -4.98
CA VAL A 106 -0.44 -15.67 -4.83
C VAL A 106 -0.21 -15.08 -3.44
N ARG A 107 -0.31 -15.90 -2.38
CA ARG A 107 -0.02 -15.46 -1.01
C ARG A 107 1.40 -14.92 -0.88
N LYS A 108 2.43 -15.59 -1.41
CA LYS A 108 3.83 -15.12 -1.29
C LYS A 108 4.06 -13.77 -1.96
N VAL A 109 3.41 -13.50 -3.09
CA VAL A 109 3.49 -12.20 -3.78
C VAL A 109 2.82 -11.12 -2.93
N PHE A 110 1.65 -11.40 -2.37
CA PHE A 110 0.97 -10.48 -1.45
C PHE A 110 1.79 -10.23 -0.17
N GLU A 111 2.38 -11.27 0.39
CA GLU A 111 3.27 -11.17 1.56
C GLU A 111 4.45 -10.23 1.27
N THR A 112 5.07 -10.33 0.09
CA THR A 112 6.25 -9.51 -0.24
C THR A 112 5.86 -8.10 -0.71
N ASN A 113 5.02 -8.00 -1.73
CA ASN A 113 4.75 -6.74 -2.43
C ASN A 113 3.81 -5.83 -1.61
N VAL A 114 2.85 -6.41 -0.88
CA VAL A 114 1.81 -5.66 -0.15
C VAL A 114 2.13 -5.64 1.35
N LEU A 115 2.16 -6.80 1.99
CA LEU A 115 2.30 -6.88 3.44
C LEU A 115 3.72 -6.50 3.89
N GLY A 116 4.76 -6.85 3.12
CA GLY A 116 6.13 -6.46 3.40
C GLY A 116 6.32 -4.95 3.44
N SER A 117 5.72 -4.24 2.48
CA SER A 117 5.68 -2.76 2.47
C SER A 117 5.00 -2.19 3.72
N VAL A 118 3.90 -2.81 4.17
CA VAL A 118 3.19 -2.42 5.40
C VAL A 118 4.02 -2.74 6.64
N ASN A 119 4.72 -3.87 6.68
CA ASN A 119 5.54 -4.30 7.81
C ASN A 119 6.74 -3.35 8.01
N VAL A 120 7.45 -3.02 6.93
CA VAL A 120 8.54 -2.03 6.94
C VAL A 120 8.00 -0.66 7.35
N ALA A 121 6.86 -0.25 6.79
CA ALA A 121 6.23 1.00 7.19
C ALA A 121 5.91 0.99 8.70
N ARG A 122 5.29 -0.07 9.25
CA ARG A 122 5.00 -0.19 10.69
C ARG A 122 6.25 -0.06 11.57
N ALA A 123 7.36 -0.68 11.15
CA ALA A 123 8.64 -0.62 11.86
C ALA A 123 9.24 0.80 11.88
N VAL A 124 8.93 1.65 10.88
CA VAL A 124 9.50 3.02 10.78
C VAL A 124 8.51 4.14 11.16
N VAL A 125 7.20 3.93 10.97
CA VAL A 125 6.10 4.94 11.11
C VAL A 125 5.95 5.51 12.52
N GLY A 126 6.60 4.91 13.52
CA GLY A 126 6.88 5.61 14.78
C GLY A 126 7.54 6.98 14.60
N LYS A 127 8.17 7.24 13.43
CA LYS A 127 8.89 8.47 13.05
C LYS A 127 8.31 9.22 11.83
N LEU A 128 7.31 8.68 11.11
CA LEU A 128 6.75 9.26 9.88
C LEU A 128 5.22 9.08 9.90
N ARG A 129 4.44 10.14 10.13
CA ARG A 129 2.98 10.03 10.29
C ARG A 129 2.22 10.88 9.29
N GLU A 130 1.40 10.20 8.48
CA GLU A 130 0.00 10.49 8.16
C GLU A 130 -0.41 9.60 6.98
N THR A 131 -1.05 8.46 7.24
CA THR A 131 -1.82 7.78 6.20
C THR A 131 -3.08 7.16 6.79
N ARG A 132 -4.23 7.60 6.27
CA ARG A 132 -5.53 6.98 6.45
C ARG A 132 -5.80 6.13 5.21
N GLY A 133 -5.70 4.80 5.33
CA GLY A 133 -5.99 3.88 4.23
C GLY A 133 -5.98 2.43 4.70
N CYS A 134 -7.01 1.66 4.36
CA CYS A 134 -7.06 0.23 4.64
C CYS A 134 -6.41 -0.52 3.47
N CYS A 135 -5.11 -0.80 3.57
CA CYS A 135 -4.32 -1.41 2.49
C CYS A 135 -4.94 -2.69 1.95
N THR A 136 -5.55 -3.51 2.81
CA THR A 136 -6.21 -4.77 2.41
C THR A 136 -7.42 -4.54 1.52
N LYS A 137 -8.21 -3.47 1.75
CA LYS A 137 -9.38 -3.16 0.91
C LYS A 137 -8.97 -2.58 -0.44
N TRP A 138 -7.93 -1.76 -0.48
CA TRP A 138 -7.37 -1.28 -1.76
C TRP A 138 -6.81 -2.43 -2.61
N ALA A 139 -6.16 -3.42 -1.97
CA ALA A 139 -5.66 -4.59 -2.67
C ALA A 139 -6.77 -5.44 -3.30
N VAL A 140 -7.96 -5.52 -2.68
CA VAL A 140 -9.13 -6.23 -3.25
C VAL A 140 -9.62 -5.52 -4.53
N SER A 141 -9.67 -4.18 -4.54
CA SER A 141 -10.04 -3.43 -5.73
C SER A 141 -9.05 -3.65 -6.87
N GLY A 142 -7.74 -3.55 -6.59
CA GLY A 142 -6.70 -3.77 -7.61
C GLY A 142 -6.68 -5.21 -8.14
N LEU A 143 -6.88 -6.21 -7.27
CA LEU A 143 -7.03 -7.61 -7.69
C LEU A 143 -8.23 -7.80 -8.62
N THR A 144 -9.35 -7.15 -8.29
CA THR A 144 -10.57 -7.24 -9.12
C THR A 144 -10.35 -6.62 -10.50
N GLU A 145 -9.64 -5.49 -10.57
CA GLU A 145 -9.29 -4.87 -11.86
C GLU A 145 -8.43 -5.81 -12.73
N GLY A 146 -7.39 -6.44 -12.16
CA GLY A 146 -6.57 -7.43 -12.89
C GLY A 146 -7.38 -8.64 -13.38
N LEU A 147 -8.19 -9.24 -12.50
CA LEU A 147 -9.03 -10.39 -12.85
C LEU A 147 -10.07 -10.07 -13.93
N ALA A 148 -10.60 -8.85 -13.95
CA ALA A 148 -11.59 -8.47 -14.96
C ALA A 148 -11.01 -8.53 -16.37
N ASP A 149 -9.77 -8.08 -16.57
CA ASP A 149 -9.11 -8.12 -17.88
C ASP A 149 -8.73 -9.55 -18.28
N GLU A 150 -8.20 -10.34 -17.35
CA GLU A 150 -7.83 -11.74 -17.60
C GLU A 150 -9.02 -12.63 -17.95
N LEU A 151 -10.17 -12.40 -17.32
CA LEU A 151 -11.35 -13.27 -17.44
C LEU A 151 -12.31 -12.85 -18.57
N LYS A 152 -12.16 -11.62 -19.09
CA LYS A 152 -12.99 -11.08 -20.17
C LYS A 152 -13.04 -11.96 -21.43
N PRO A 153 -11.94 -12.56 -21.93
CA PRO A 153 -11.98 -13.44 -23.11
C PRO A 153 -12.86 -14.68 -22.95
N PHE A 154 -13.13 -15.11 -21.72
CA PHE A 154 -13.98 -16.26 -21.41
C PHE A 154 -15.45 -15.88 -21.19
N GLY A 155 -15.81 -14.60 -21.39
CA GLY A 155 -17.16 -14.10 -21.14
C GLY A 155 -17.51 -13.97 -19.66
N ILE A 156 -16.51 -14.02 -18.76
CA ILE A 156 -16.71 -13.88 -17.32
C ILE A 156 -16.52 -12.41 -16.93
N ARG A 157 -17.47 -11.87 -16.16
CA ARG A 157 -17.46 -10.48 -15.68
C ARG A 157 -17.20 -10.46 -14.18
N VAL A 158 -16.36 -9.53 -13.73
CA VAL A 158 -15.98 -9.36 -12.32
C VAL A 158 -16.37 -7.96 -11.85
N CYS A 159 -16.90 -7.85 -10.63
CA CYS A 159 -17.30 -6.58 -10.03
C CYS A 159 -16.94 -6.55 -8.54
N CYS A 160 -16.14 -5.56 -8.13
CA CYS A 160 -15.83 -5.26 -6.74
C CYS A 160 -16.86 -4.25 -6.20
N VAL A 161 -17.59 -4.61 -5.15
CA VAL A 161 -18.53 -3.68 -4.51
C VAL A 161 -17.83 -2.94 -3.38
N GLU A 162 -17.88 -1.62 -3.45
CA GLU A 162 -17.25 -0.68 -2.52
C GLU A 162 -18.32 0.11 -1.78
N PRO A 163 -18.89 -0.45 -0.69
CA PRO A 163 -19.87 0.26 0.09
C PRO A 163 -19.21 1.28 1.02
N GLY A 164 -19.89 2.39 1.23
CA GLY A 164 -19.66 3.29 2.36
C GLY A 164 -20.14 2.70 3.67
N TYR A 165 -20.22 3.53 4.69
CA TYR A 165 -20.81 3.15 5.96
C TYR A 165 -22.28 2.77 5.73
N THR A 166 -22.56 1.47 5.86
CA THR A 166 -23.89 0.88 5.66
C THR A 166 -24.39 0.27 6.96
N ARG A 167 -25.63 0.57 7.33
CA ARG A 167 -26.24 0.06 8.58
C ARG A 167 -26.32 -1.46 8.55
N THR A 168 -25.48 -2.07 9.37
CA THR A 168 -25.34 -3.51 9.59
C THR A 168 -24.82 -3.73 11.01
N GLY A 169 -24.72 -4.99 11.45
CA GLY A 169 -24.05 -5.34 12.72
C GLY A 169 -22.52 -5.20 12.71
N PHE A 170 -21.91 -4.71 11.62
CA PHE A 170 -20.45 -4.75 11.42
C PHE A 170 -19.66 -3.83 12.37
N LEU A 171 -20.23 -2.70 12.79
CA LEU A 171 -19.59 -1.78 13.76
C LEU A 171 -19.93 -2.10 15.23
N THR A 172 -20.82 -3.06 15.46
CA THR A 172 -21.26 -3.47 16.80
C THR A 172 -20.10 -4.05 17.59
N GLU A 173 -19.79 -3.45 18.74
CA GLU A 173 -18.81 -4.01 19.66
C GLU A 173 -19.29 -5.37 20.21
N GLY A 174 -18.38 -6.34 20.31
CA GLY A 174 -18.70 -7.69 20.78
C GLY A 174 -19.45 -8.55 19.75
N GLY A 175 -19.80 -8.04 18.57
CA GLY A 175 -20.51 -8.77 17.51
C GLY A 175 -19.63 -9.70 16.66
N GLY A 176 -18.38 -9.97 17.04
CA GLY A 176 -17.44 -10.84 16.31
C GLY A 176 -16.83 -10.26 15.02
N HIS A 177 -17.48 -9.27 14.39
CA HIS A 177 -17.02 -8.66 13.13
C HIS A 177 -16.13 -7.43 13.31
N ARG A 178 -16.11 -6.85 14.53
CA ARG A 178 -15.25 -5.72 14.91
C ARG A 178 -14.25 -6.17 15.96
N VAL A 179 -13.03 -6.46 15.51
CA VAL A 179 -11.91 -6.84 16.39
C VAL A 179 -11.01 -5.64 16.65
N LYS A 180 -10.52 -5.51 17.89
CA LYS A 180 -9.58 -4.47 18.28
C LYS A 180 -8.16 -5.04 18.22
N ALA A 181 -7.18 -4.20 17.90
CA ALA A 181 -5.79 -4.58 17.99
C ALA A 181 -5.44 -4.92 19.45
N GLU A 182 -4.71 -6.01 19.66
CA GLU A 182 -4.26 -6.44 21.00
C GLU A 182 -3.36 -5.39 21.67
N ARG A 183 -2.54 -4.71 20.87
CA ARG A 183 -1.67 -3.62 21.32
C ARG A 183 -2.31 -2.26 21.03
N VAL A 184 -2.56 -1.50 22.09
CA VAL A 184 -3.06 -0.13 22.02
C VAL A 184 -1.92 0.84 22.39
N LEU A 185 -1.69 1.82 21.54
CA LEU A 185 -0.67 2.85 21.75
C LEU A 185 -1.34 4.21 21.93
N GLU A 186 -1.06 4.90 23.04
CA GLU A 186 -1.62 6.21 23.42
C GLU A 186 -1.35 7.30 22.38
N ARG A 187 -0.22 7.20 21.69
CA ARG A 187 0.19 8.17 20.66
C ARG A 187 -0.79 8.26 19.47
N TYR A 188 -1.78 7.38 19.37
CA TYR A 188 -2.84 7.43 18.34
C TYR A 188 -4.19 7.92 18.88
N ASP A 189 -4.27 8.32 20.15
CA ASP A 189 -5.48 8.87 20.76
C ASP A 189 -5.81 10.24 20.13
N GLY A 190 -7.09 10.54 19.94
CA GLY A 190 -7.54 11.81 19.34
C GLY A 190 -7.32 11.97 17.83
N LEU A 191 -6.70 10.98 17.16
CA LEU A 191 -6.51 11.01 15.70
C LEU A 191 -7.75 10.49 14.92
N GLY A 192 -8.83 10.17 15.61
CA GLY A 192 -10.11 9.75 15.02
C GLY A 192 -10.15 8.30 14.53
N PHE A 193 -9.04 7.55 14.59
CA PHE A 193 -9.01 6.13 14.18
C PHE A 193 -9.95 5.25 14.99
N ARG A 194 -10.13 5.56 16.29
CA ARG A 194 -10.94 4.77 17.22
C ARG A 194 -12.28 5.45 17.51
N GLU A 195 -12.28 6.76 17.74
CA GLU A 195 -13.49 7.52 18.08
C GLU A 195 -14.49 7.56 16.92
N GLY A 196 -14.00 7.65 15.67
CA GLY A 196 -14.86 7.76 14.49
C GLY A 196 -15.79 6.57 14.30
N LEU A 197 -15.32 5.34 14.50
CA LEU A 197 -16.14 4.15 14.31
C LEU A 197 -17.25 4.01 15.36
N ASN A 198 -17.02 4.50 16.58
CA ASN A 198 -18.05 4.50 17.63
C ASN A 198 -19.15 5.51 17.32
N ALA A 199 -18.77 6.72 16.86
CA ALA A 199 -19.73 7.75 16.48
C ALA A 199 -20.61 7.33 15.29
N TYR A 200 -20.05 6.54 14.35
CA TYR A 200 -20.78 6.06 13.18
C TYR A 200 -21.69 4.85 13.44
N ASN A 201 -21.51 4.12 14.54
CA ASN A 201 -22.30 2.91 14.79
C ASN A 201 -23.79 3.24 15.02
N GLY A 202 -24.68 2.65 14.23
CA GLY A 202 -26.12 2.94 14.23
C GLY A 202 -26.52 4.21 13.48
N GLN A 203 -25.55 5.06 13.11
CA GLN A 203 -25.76 6.31 12.37
C GLN A 203 -25.24 6.25 10.93
N GLN A 204 -24.86 5.06 10.46
CA GLN A 204 -24.37 4.89 9.09
C GLN A 204 -25.45 5.35 8.09
N PRO A 205 -25.11 6.12 7.05
CA PRO A 205 -26.11 6.62 6.09
C PRO A 205 -26.66 5.52 5.18
N GLY A 206 -25.82 4.53 4.82
CA GLY A 206 -26.19 3.47 3.89
C GLY A 206 -27.27 2.54 4.43
N ASP A 207 -28.13 2.09 3.53
CA ASP A 207 -29.19 1.12 3.79
C ASP A 207 -28.87 -0.20 3.09
N VAL A 208 -28.75 -1.29 3.85
CA VAL A 208 -28.33 -2.59 3.30
C VAL A 208 -29.33 -3.16 2.28
N GLY A 209 -30.63 -2.93 2.48
CA GLY A 209 -31.67 -3.38 1.55
C GLY A 209 -31.57 -2.66 0.21
N ARG A 210 -31.36 -1.34 0.23
CA ARG A 210 -31.14 -0.56 -0.99
C ARG A 210 -29.84 -0.91 -1.70
N CYS A 211 -28.75 -1.16 -0.96
CA CYS A 211 -27.49 -1.63 -1.54
C CYS A 211 -27.69 -2.97 -2.26
N ALA A 212 -28.41 -3.92 -1.65
CA ALA A 212 -28.69 -5.21 -2.26
C ALA A 212 -29.49 -5.09 -3.56
N ILE A 213 -30.52 -4.24 -3.59
CA ILE A 213 -31.30 -3.95 -4.82
C ILE A 213 -30.38 -3.42 -5.93
N ALA A 214 -29.55 -2.42 -5.62
CA ALA A 214 -28.62 -1.84 -6.60
C ALA A 214 -27.59 -2.88 -7.10
N MET A 215 -27.07 -3.74 -6.23
CA MET A 215 -26.15 -4.80 -6.61
C MET A 215 -26.81 -5.81 -7.55
N VAL A 216 -28.05 -6.23 -7.26
CA VAL A 216 -28.80 -7.15 -8.12
C VAL A 216 -29.04 -6.52 -9.49
N ASP A 217 -29.61 -5.32 -9.53
CA ASP A 217 -29.87 -4.58 -10.77
C ASP A 217 -28.60 -4.49 -11.64
N VAL A 218 -27.47 -4.11 -11.05
CA VAL A 218 -26.18 -4.02 -11.74
C VAL A 218 -25.72 -5.38 -12.27
N LEU A 219 -25.74 -6.44 -11.45
CA LEU A 219 -25.22 -7.74 -11.85
C LEU A 219 -26.08 -8.45 -12.90
N THR A 220 -27.38 -8.15 -12.96
CA THR A 220 -28.31 -8.69 -13.96
C THR A 220 -28.49 -7.79 -15.17
N GLY A 221 -28.04 -6.52 -15.11
CA GLY A 221 -28.29 -5.53 -16.16
C GLY A 221 -29.77 -5.14 -16.26
N THR A 222 -30.49 -5.16 -15.13
CA THR A 222 -31.93 -4.85 -15.07
C THR A 222 -32.20 -3.64 -14.17
N GLY A 223 -33.46 -3.20 -14.12
CA GLY A 223 -33.87 -2.13 -13.21
C GLY A 223 -33.07 -0.84 -13.45
N MET A 224 -32.42 -0.31 -12.42
CA MET A 224 -31.65 0.94 -12.54
C MET A 224 -30.33 0.82 -13.32
N ALA A 225 -29.92 -0.41 -13.67
CA ALA A 225 -28.74 -0.67 -14.47
C ALA A 225 -29.07 -1.16 -15.90
N GLU A 226 -30.35 -1.09 -16.31
CA GLU A 226 -30.73 -1.43 -17.69
C GLU A 226 -29.94 -0.59 -18.71
N GLY A 227 -29.39 -1.27 -19.72
CA GLY A 227 -28.56 -0.65 -20.76
C GLY A 227 -27.14 -0.27 -20.33
N LYS A 228 -26.71 -0.59 -19.11
CA LYS A 228 -25.34 -0.34 -18.63
C LYS A 228 -24.52 -1.62 -18.61
N GLU A 229 -23.21 -1.48 -18.86
CA GLU A 229 -22.27 -2.58 -18.61
C GLU A 229 -22.06 -2.78 -17.10
N ILE A 230 -21.76 -4.01 -16.70
CA ILE A 230 -21.36 -4.29 -15.31
C ILE A 230 -20.02 -3.61 -15.07
N PRO A 231 -19.94 -2.67 -14.11
CA PRO A 231 -18.69 -2.00 -13.80
C PRO A 231 -17.75 -2.95 -13.05
N VAL A 232 -16.45 -2.81 -13.27
CA VAL A 232 -15.41 -3.52 -12.50
C VAL A 232 -15.43 -3.11 -11.03
N ARG A 233 -15.83 -1.85 -10.74
CA ARG A 233 -15.98 -1.33 -9.37
C ARG A 233 -17.32 -0.62 -9.22
N LEU A 234 -18.12 -1.06 -8.25
CA LEU A 234 -19.42 -0.48 -7.92
C LEU A 234 -19.36 0.20 -6.55
N VAL A 235 -19.29 1.53 -6.57
CA VAL A 235 -19.33 2.34 -5.35
C VAL A 235 -20.77 2.55 -4.91
N LEU A 236 -21.06 2.29 -3.63
CA LEU A 236 -22.40 2.43 -3.04
C LEU A 236 -22.37 3.31 -1.80
N GLY A 237 -23.21 4.34 -1.77
CA GLY A 237 -23.30 5.30 -0.67
C GLY A 237 -22.60 6.63 -1.00
N SER A 238 -23.23 7.74 -0.61
CA SER A 238 -22.76 9.09 -0.92
C SER A 238 -21.41 9.40 -0.25
N ASP A 239 -21.23 8.92 0.97
CA ASP A 239 -19.97 9.04 1.71
C ASP A 239 -18.81 8.36 0.99
N CYS A 240 -19.02 7.13 0.51
CA CYS A 240 -18.02 6.42 -0.28
C CYS A 240 -17.77 7.11 -1.62
N LEU A 241 -18.83 7.55 -2.30
CA LEU A 241 -18.73 8.25 -3.57
C LEU A 241 -17.86 9.51 -3.46
N ASP A 242 -18.06 10.31 -2.40
CA ASP A 242 -17.26 11.51 -2.17
C ASP A 242 -15.81 11.17 -1.83
N VAL A 243 -15.57 10.13 -1.02
CA VAL A 243 -14.20 9.65 -0.74
C VAL A 243 -13.48 9.20 -2.01
N VAL A 244 -14.14 8.39 -2.85
CA VAL A 244 -13.56 7.90 -4.10
C VAL A 244 -13.31 9.06 -5.07
N ARG A 245 -14.28 9.95 -5.25
CA ARG A 245 -14.14 11.14 -6.12
C ARG A 245 -12.95 12.00 -5.69
N ASN A 246 -12.90 12.38 -4.42
CA ASN A 246 -11.81 13.20 -3.88
C ASN A 246 -10.46 12.51 -4.04
N LYS A 247 -10.39 11.18 -3.86
CA LYS A 247 -9.16 10.42 -4.07
C LYS A 247 -8.74 10.43 -5.53
N CYS A 248 -9.65 10.16 -6.47
CA CYS A 248 -9.38 10.22 -7.91
C CYS A 248 -8.85 11.58 -8.32
N GLU A 249 -9.53 12.66 -7.92
CA GLU A 249 -9.09 14.04 -8.20
C GLU A 249 -7.72 14.35 -7.59
N SER A 250 -7.46 13.91 -6.35
CA SER A 250 -6.15 14.11 -5.72
C SER A 250 -5.03 13.33 -6.43
N THR A 251 -5.33 12.14 -6.96
CA THR A 251 -4.38 11.34 -7.70
C THR A 251 -4.09 11.96 -9.06
N LEU A 252 -5.11 12.49 -9.75
CA LEU A 252 -4.91 13.22 -11.00
C LEU A 252 -4.02 14.44 -10.79
N ARG A 253 -4.32 15.27 -9.77
CA ARG A 253 -3.47 16.41 -9.39
C ARG A 253 -2.04 15.97 -9.09
N LEU A 254 -1.85 14.88 -8.35
CA LEU A 254 -0.51 14.34 -8.07
C LEU A 254 0.25 13.98 -9.36
N VAL A 255 -0.42 13.31 -10.31
CA VAL A 255 0.21 12.94 -11.59
C VAL A 255 0.55 14.17 -12.41
N GLU A 256 -0.33 15.17 -12.45
CA GLU A 256 -0.11 16.45 -13.14
C GLU A 256 1.05 17.23 -12.52
N ASP A 257 1.09 17.35 -11.19
CA ASP A 257 2.14 18.07 -10.45
C ASP A 257 3.54 17.45 -10.67
N TRP A 258 3.60 16.12 -10.89
CA TRP A 258 4.84 15.37 -11.07
C TRP A 258 5.09 14.92 -12.51
N GLU A 259 4.34 15.44 -13.49
CA GLU A 259 4.40 14.99 -14.88
C GLU A 259 5.82 15.14 -15.44
N ALA A 260 6.44 16.30 -15.27
CA ALA A 260 7.79 16.57 -15.78
C ALA A 260 8.85 15.63 -15.18
N VAL A 261 8.77 15.34 -13.88
CA VAL A 261 9.69 14.41 -13.20
C VAL A 261 9.46 12.98 -13.69
N SER A 262 8.19 12.59 -13.88
CA SER A 262 7.84 11.26 -14.35
C SER A 262 8.34 11.03 -15.77
N ARG A 263 8.13 12.01 -16.67
CA ARG A 263 8.60 11.95 -18.06
C ARG A 263 10.12 12.02 -18.20
N PHE A 264 10.81 12.70 -17.27
CA PHE A 264 12.28 12.69 -17.25
C PHE A 264 12.85 11.25 -17.14
N ALA A 265 12.09 10.31 -16.57
CA ALA A 265 12.50 8.92 -16.47
C ALA A 265 12.50 8.16 -17.82
N ASP A 266 11.84 8.68 -18.86
CA ASP A 266 11.71 8.01 -20.17
C ASP A 266 13.01 8.04 -21.01
N GLY A 267 14.04 8.77 -20.56
CA GLY A 267 15.36 8.77 -21.19
C GLY A 267 15.40 9.36 -22.61
N GLN A 268 14.39 10.14 -23.01
CA GLN A 268 14.42 10.90 -24.25
C GLN A 268 14.99 12.28 -23.98
N GLU A 269 16.07 12.62 -24.71
CA GLU A 269 16.73 13.95 -24.70
C GLU A 269 15.77 15.08 -25.07
#